data_AF-A0A3A6RJK3-F1
#
_entry.id   AF-A0A3A6RJK3-F1
#
_cell.length_a   1.000
_cell.length_b   1.000
_cell.length_c   1.000
_cell.angle_alpha   90.00
_cell.angle_beta   90.00
_cell.angle_gamma   90.00
#
_symmetry.space_group_name_H-M   'P 1'
#
loop_
_entity.id
_entity.type
_entity.pdbx_description
1 polymer ?
#
loop_
_entity_poly.entity_id
_entity_poly.type
_entity_poly.pdbx_seq_one_letter_code
_entity_poly.pdbx_strand_id
1 'polypeptide(L)' 'MKNKLSDLRDHLFVALENLADAEGDDLDKAVKKADAVSNVAKVIVDSARVEVEYIRHVGGQVESSVFIESKPAISGKS' A
#
# COMPACT_ATOMS: atom_id res chain seq x y z
N MET A 1 -14.86 -2.86 -4.17
CA MET A 1 -13.96 -1.97 -3.41
C MET A 1 -12.53 -2.38 -3.71
N LYS A 2 -11.62 -1.41 -3.88
CA LYS A 2 -10.18 -1.62 -4.06
C LYS A 2 -9.54 -1.72 -2.68
N ASN A 3 -8.90 -2.84 -2.36
CA ASN A 3 -8.44 -3.15 -1.00
C ASN A 3 -7.13 -3.95 -0.96
N LYS A 4 -6.35 -3.96 -2.04
CA LYS A 4 -5.05 -4.64 -2.10
C LYS A 4 -3.89 -3.67 -1.86
N LEU A 5 -2.72 -4.20 -1.51
CA LEU A 5 -1.50 -3.39 -1.38
C LEU A 5 -1.12 -2.69 -2.70
N SER A 6 -1.39 -3.31 -3.85
CA SER A 6 -1.22 -2.68 -5.16
C SER A 6 -2.10 -1.44 -5.32
N ASP A 7 -3.38 -1.53 -4.96
CA ASP A 7 -4.29 -0.39 -4.99
C ASP A 7 -3.78 0.76 -4.10
N LEU A 8 -3.32 0.45 -2.88
CA LEU A 8 -2.76 1.45 -1.97
C LEU A 8 -1.55 2.15 -2.60
N ARG A 9 -0.64 1.39 -3.21
CA ARG A 9 0.54 1.93 -3.88
C ARG A 9 0.16 2.85 -5.04
N ASP A 10 -0.81 2.45 -5.86
CA ASP A 10 -1.28 3.26 -6.98
C ASP A 10 -1.86 4.60 -6.46
N HIS A 11 -2.65 4.56 -5.39
CA HIS A 11 -3.19 5.77 -4.76
C HIS A 11 -2.10 6.68 -4.18
N LEU A 12 -1.03 6.12 -3.62
CA LEU A 12 0.13 6.90 -3.15
C LEU A 12 0.86 7.58 -4.31
N PHE A 13 1.03 6.89 -5.45
CA PHE A 13 1.62 7.52 -6.64
C PHE A 13 0.76 8.63 -7.20
N VAL A 14 -0.57 8.44 -7.27
CA VAL A 14 -1.48 9.52 -7.67
C VAL A 14 -1.38 10.72 -6.71
N ALA A 15 -1.22 10.51 -5.40
CA ALA A 15 -1.00 11.61 -4.47
C ALA A 15 0.34 12.33 -4.70
N LEU A 16 1.39 11.60 -5.08
CA LEU A 16 2.69 12.18 -5.44
C LEU A 16 2.63 12.98 -6.73
N GLU A 17 1.96 12.47 -7.77
CA GLU A 17 1.75 13.19 -9.04
C GLU A 17 0.97 14.49 -8.80
N ASN A 18 -0.14 14.43 -8.07
CA ASN A 18 -0.91 15.63 -7.71
C ASN A 18 -0.10 16.65 -6.93
N LEU A 19 0.88 16.21 -6.13
CA LEU A 19 1.77 17.11 -5.41
C LEU A 19 2.83 17.72 -6.33
N ALA A 20 3.35 16.96 -7.28
CA ALA A 20 4.35 17.42 -8.24
C ALA A 20 3.77 18.45 -9.23
N ASP A 21 2.49 18.28 -9.61
CA ASP A 21 1.80 19.16 -10.57
C ASP A 21 1.13 20.38 -9.90
N ALA A 22 1.11 20.46 -8.57
CA ALA A 22 0.43 21.54 -7.86
C ALA A 22 1.30 22.80 -7.76
N GLU A 23 0.70 23.94 -8.09
CA GLU A 23 1.34 25.26 -8.04
C GLU A 23 0.41 26.31 -7.42
N GLY A 24 0.98 27.42 -6.96
CA GLY A 24 0.22 28.55 -6.41
C GLY A 24 -0.71 28.14 -5.26
N ASP A 25 -1.95 28.61 -5.32
CA ASP A 25 -2.96 28.40 -4.28
C ASP A 25 -3.40 26.93 -4.13
N ASP A 26 -3.15 26.08 -5.14
CA ASP A 26 -3.51 24.65 -5.10
C ASP A 26 -2.47 23.80 -4.35
N LEU A 27 -1.24 24.31 -4.18
CA LEU A 27 -0.15 23.58 -3.52
C LEU A 27 -0.50 23.22 -2.07
N ASP A 28 -1.03 24.17 -1.30
CA ASP A 28 -1.42 23.94 0.10
C ASP A 28 -2.49 22.85 0.23
N LYS A 29 -3.41 22.80 -0.72
CA LYS A 29 -4.47 21.79 -0.77
C LYS A 29 -3.89 20.42 -1.14
N ALA A 30 -2.98 20.37 -2.12
CA ALA A 30 -2.30 19.14 -2.52
C ALA A 30 -1.45 18.57 -1.38
N VAL A 31 -0.69 19.41 -0.67
CA VAL A 31 0.12 19.03 0.50
C VAL A 31 -0.77 18.43 1.59
N LYS A 32 -1.87 19.10 1.97
CA LYS A 32 -2.80 18.59 3.00
C LYS A 32 -3.41 17.25 2.61
N LYS A 33 -3.78 17.09 1.33
CA LYS A 33 -4.31 15.83 0.82
C LYS A 33 -3.25 14.72 0.83
N ALA A 34 -2.03 15.02 0.40
CA ALA A 34 -0.92 14.07 0.41
C ALA A 34 -0.58 13.60 1.84
N ASP A 35 -0.57 14.52 2.81
CA ASP A 35 -0.35 14.17 4.22
C ASP A 35 -1.47 13.27 4.77
N ALA A 36 -2.73 13.62 4.52
CA ALA A 36 -3.87 12.78 4.93
C ALA A 36 -3.81 11.37 4.33
N VAL A 37 -3.49 11.26 3.03
CA VAL A 37 -3.33 9.96 2.35
C VAL A 37 -2.17 9.17 2.95
N SER A 38 -1.03 9.82 3.20
CA SER A 38 0.15 9.19 3.82
C SER A 38 -0.17 8.64 5.22
N ASN A 39 -0.94 9.39 6.02
CA ASN A 39 -1.31 8.96 7.37
C ASN A 39 -2.25 7.76 7.37
N VAL A 40 -3.25 7.73 6.49
CA VAL A 40 -4.12 6.55 6.34
C VAL A 40 -3.33 5.35 5.80
N ALA A 41 -2.43 5.57 4.84
CA ALA A 41 -1.59 4.50 4.28
C ALA A 41 -0.70 3.83 5.33
N LYS A 42 -0.14 4.59 6.27
CA LYS A 42 0.66 4.05 7.39
C LYS A 42 -0.16 3.06 8.23
N VAL A 43 -1.40 3.42 8.59
CA VAL A 43 -2.30 2.55 9.37
C VAL A 43 -2.61 1.24 8.62
N ILE A 44 -2.80 1.32 7.31
CA ILE A 44 -3.04 0.14 6.46
C ILE A 44 -1.79 -0.76 6.43
N VAL A 45 -0.60 -0.18 6.25
CA VAL A 45 0.67 -0.92 6.28
C VAL A 45 0.90 -1.59 7.64
N ASP A 46 0.56 -0.92 8.74
CA ASP A 46 0.67 -1.50 10.07
C ASP A 46 -0.30 -2.68 10.28
N SER A 47 -1.52 -2.58 9.75
CA SER A 47 -2.45 -3.72 9.73
C SER A 47 -1.91 -4.91 8.92
N ALA A 48 -1.27 -4.63 7.78
CA ALA A 48 -0.64 -5.67 6.96
C ALA A 48 0.54 -6.34 7.68
N ARG A 49 1.33 -5.57 8.45
CA ARG A 49 2.40 -6.12 9.30
C ARG A 49 1.83 -7.09 10.34
N VAL A 50 0.73 -6.73 11.00
CA VAL A 50 0.04 -7.62 11.96
C VAL A 50 -0.41 -8.93 11.29
N GLU A 51 -0.96 -8.85 10.08
CA GLU A 51 -1.35 -10.05 9.31
C GLU A 51 -0.14 -10.95 9.00
N VAL A 52 0.97 -10.37 8.54
CA VAL A 52 2.21 -11.12 8.27
C VAL A 52 2.75 -11.78 9.53
N GLU A 53 2.78 -11.06 10.65
CA GLU A 53 3.20 -11.61 11.93
C GLU A 53 2.28 -12.75 12.39
N TYR A 54 0.97 -12.60 12.23
CA TYR A 54 0.03 -13.68 12.51
C TYR A 54 0.33 -14.94 11.69
N ILE A 55 0.49 -14.81 10.36
CA ILE A 55 0.82 -15.92 9.45
C ILE A 55 2.10 -16.64 9.88
N ARG A 56 3.14 -15.89 10.27
CA ARG A 56 4.41 -16.43 10.77
C ARG A 56 4.22 -17.24 12.05
N HIS A 57 3.40 -16.77 12.98
CA HIS A 57 3.19 -17.41 14.28
C HIS A 57 2.27 -18.64 14.22
N VAL A 58 1.28 -18.66 13.33
CA VAL A 58 0.36 -19.80 13.16
C VAL A 58 0.90 -20.93 12.28
N GLY A 59 2.20 -20.89 11.95
CA GLY A 59 2.89 -22.00 11.29
C GLY A 59 2.57 -22.18 9.81
N GLY A 60 2.19 -21.12 9.10
CA GLY A 60 2.05 -21.17 7.63
C GLY A 60 0.84 -21.97 7.11
N GLN A 61 -0.18 -22.23 7.93
CA GLN A 61 -1.45 -22.81 7.46
C GLN A 61 -2.24 -21.89 6.51
N VAL A 62 -1.80 -20.64 6.38
CA VAL A 62 -2.33 -19.68 5.42
C VAL A 62 -1.32 -19.56 4.27
N GLU A 63 -1.69 -20.07 3.09
CA GLU A 63 -0.80 -20.10 1.92
C GLU A 63 -0.44 -18.71 1.38
N SER A 64 -1.29 -17.69 1.61
CA SER A 64 -1.04 -16.32 1.15
C SER A 64 -1.85 -15.28 1.93
N SER A 65 -1.34 -14.04 1.97
CA SER A 65 -2.08 -12.90 2.52
C SER A 65 -3.23 -12.50 1.59
N VAL A 66 -4.39 -12.16 2.16
CA VAL A 66 -5.50 -11.62 1.38
C VAL A 66 -5.20 -10.17 0.94
N PHE A 67 -4.36 -9.47 1.69
CA PHE A 67 -3.99 -8.09 1.46
C PHE A 67 -2.75 -7.92 0.54
N ILE A 68 -1.73 -8.76 0.73
CA ILE A 68 -0.46 -8.73 -0.02
C ILE A 68 -0.49 -9.75 -1.15
N GLU A 69 -0.54 -9.28 -2.39
CA GLU A 69 -0.49 -10.13 -3.57
C GLU A 69 0.90 -10.75 -3.74
N SER A 70 1.01 -12.08 -3.59
CA SER A 70 2.21 -12.81 -3.96
C SER A 70 2.16 -13.14 -5.46
N LYS A 71 3.06 -12.56 -6.27
CA LYS A 71 3.35 -13.16 -7.58
C LYS A 71 4.06 -14.50 -7.34
N PRO A 72 3.74 -15.57 -8.09
CA PRO A 72 4.49 -16.81 -8.03
C PRO A 72 5.97 -16.50 -8.24
N ALA A 73 6.86 -17.14 -7.48
CA ALA A 73 8.28 -17.11 -7.81
C ALA A 73 8.43 -17.45 -9.29
N ILE A 74 9.17 -16.62 -10.02
CA ILE A 74 9.44 -16.84 -11.44
C ILE A 74 10.04 -18.24 -11.50
N SER A 75 9.28 -19.21 -12.04
CA SER A 75 9.73 -20.59 -12.17
C SER A 75 11.04 -20.54 -12.93
N GLY A 76 12.13 -20.81 -12.22
CA GLY A 76 13.44 -20.97 -12.82
C GLY A 76 13.31 -22.16 -13.76
N LYS A 77 13.17 -21.88 -15.06
CA LYS A 77 13.32 -22.90 -16.09
C LYS A 77 14.70 -23.53 -15.89
N SER A 78 14.72 -24.75 -15.38
CA SER A 78 15.80 -25.72 -15.57
C SER A 78 15.47 -26.57 -16.78
#